data_AF-A0A0D9QM06-F1
#
_entry.id   AF-A0A0D9QM06-F1
#
_cell.length_a   1.000
_cell.length_b   1.000
_cell.length_c   1.000
_cell.angle_alpha   90.00
_cell.angle_beta   90.00
_cell.angle_gamma   90.00
#
_symmetry.space_group_name_H-M   'P 1'
#
loop_
_entity.id
_entity.type
_entity.pdbx_description
1 polymer ?
#
loop_
_entity_poly.entity_id
_entity_poly.type
_entity_poly.pdbx_seq_one_letter_code
_entity_poly.pdbx_strand_id
1 'polypeptide(L)'
;MTIKGFVQFVNKKIPSTIKKIDDIKSFTGKKFIIDGTFFIYKFMYVAWKHIINDKNREKRYKANDLTTHILVRQYIIKKSIELLKNQHEYFKSLKISTLYIIEDIGARYELQPVDYKCKKHVWKERDSLRKKKNLFDILNVDASKGGGTRSGYSSSGDTPSVNCASSTKGSGEMGSSGNANPNANPPNNANKPFGEHKSTISSMSEGKNQKKCKMEIIVDEDGIHDLFKKNIFIKINSKTANDIYNYLSLENIPIIITKNDAEKECAIQCSHETDIVVSDDTDALAFGAPNLIRFIMNKKKRHIINKDELLNELNINYEQFIDFCILSGCDYSAKIPGIGPVKAHNIIQKYKTIETFLESSAFNKYKNSKLFNQKLNGICMSLSDYIVNEFTYEQARKVFFNSY
;
A
#
# COMPACT_ATOMS: atom_id res chain seq x y z
N MET A 1 4.92 -1.20 -3.25
CA MET A 1 4.90 0.23 -2.89
C MET A 1 6.36 0.52 -2.55
N THR A 2 6.97 1.49 -3.26
CA THR A 2 8.43 1.80 -3.27
C THR A 2 8.79 2.68 -4.48
N ILE A 3 9.73 3.62 -4.29
CA ILE A 3 10.49 4.32 -5.33
C ILE A 3 11.06 3.31 -6.33
N LYS A 4 10.57 3.36 -7.57
CA LYS A 4 10.69 2.27 -8.55
C LYS A 4 12.16 2.02 -8.97
N GLY A 5 12.71 0.91 -8.47
CA GLY A 5 14.08 0.46 -8.76
C GLY A 5 15.14 0.95 -7.77
N PHE A 6 14.75 1.69 -6.71
CA PHE A 6 15.67 2.29 -5.74
C PHE A 6 16.58 1.27 -5.06
N VAL A 7 16.01 0.18 -4.53
CA VAL A 7 16.77 -0.88 -3.83
C VAL A 7 17.83 -1.52 -4.74
N GLN A 8 17.52 -1.76 -6.01
CA GLN A 8 18.47 -2.31 -6.97
C GLN A 8 19.57 -1.30 -7.34
N PHE A 9 19.26 0.00 -7.35
CA PHE A 9 20.24 1.06 -7.57
C PHE A 9 21.20 1.21 -6.40
N VAL A 10 20.70 1.25 -5.16
CA VAL A 10 21.53 1.34 -3.95
C VAL A 10 22.45 0.12 -3.82
N ASN A 11 21.91 -1.11 -3.95
CA ASN A 11 22.73 -2.35 -3.95
C ASN A 11 23.84 -2.35 -5.02
N LYS A 12 23.64 -1.67 -6.17
CA LYS A 12 24.64 -1.62 -7.24
C LYS A 12 25.66 -0.49 -7.08
N LYS A 13 25.27 0.65 -6.50
CA LYS A 13 26.11 1.86 -6.46
C LYS A 13 26.81 2.08 -5.11
N ILE A 14 26.11 1.82 -4.01
CA ILE A 14 26.52 2.14 -2.62
C ILE A 14 26.05 1.02 -1.65
N PRO A 15 26.49 -0.24 -1.84
CA PRO A 15 26.01 -1.39 -1.07
C PRO A 15 26.33 -1.32 0.44
N SER A 16 27.34 -0.54 0.81
CA SER A 16 27.70 -0.08 2.17
C SER A 16 26.50 0.32 3.03
N THR A 17 25.52 1.00 2.42
CA THR A 17 24.33 1.55 3.09
C THR A 17 23.24 0.52 3.39
N ILE A 18 23.31 -0.69 2.82
CA ILE A 18 22.33 -1.77 3.05
C ILE A 18 22.92 -2.77 4.04
N LYS A 19 22.81 -2.44 5.32
CA LYS A 19 23.41 -3.19 6.42
C LYS A 19 22.52 -4.37 6.80
N LYS A 20 23.00 -5.60 6.57
CA LYS A 20 22.28 -6.84 6.91
C LYS A 20 22.10 -6.99 8.42
N ILE A 21 20.93 -7.46 8.85
CA ILE A 21 20.59 -7.67 10.27
C ILE A 21 20.73 -9.16 10.63
N ASP A 22 21.76 -9.51 11.39
CA ASP A 22 22.00 -10.91 11.78
C ASP A 22 21.17 -11.36 12.99
N ASP A 23 21.02 -10.54 14.04
CA ASP A 23 20.02 -10.72 15.11
C ASP A 23 19.24 -9.42 15.35
N ILE A 24 17.99 -9.55 15.80
CA ILE A 24 17.11 -8.43 16.18
C ILE A 24 17.48 -7.90 17.57
N LYS A 25 18.15 -8.72 18.40
CA LYS A 25 18.64 -8.32 19.73
C LYS A 25 19.60 -7.13 19.73
N SER A 26 20.25 -6.82 18.61
CA SER A 26 21.09 -5.61 18.47
C SER A 26 20.30 -4.30 18.65
N PHE A 27 18.97 -4.34 18.53
CA PHE A 27 18.08 -3.20 18.74
C PHE A 27 17.48 -3.12 20.16
N THR A 28 18.00 -3.90 21.13
CA THR A 28 17.62 -3.81 22.55
C THR A 28 17.64 -2.35 23.02
N GLY A 29 16.53 -1.87 23.60
CA GLY A 29 16.39 -0.47 24.05
C GLY A 29 16.03 0.54 22.97
N LYS A 30 15.79 0.14 21.71
CA LYS A 30 15.31 1.02 20.63
C LYS A 30 13.77 1.05 20.55
N LYS A 31 13.25 2.09 19.88
CA LYS A 31 11.84 2.27 19.52
C LYS A 31 11.64 1.88 18.04
N PHE A 32 10.81 0.87 17.81
CA PHE A 32 10.32 0.48 16.49
C PHE A 32 8.96 1.14 16.23
N ILE A 33 8.83 1.82 15.10
CA ILE A 33 7.57 2.37 14.61
C ILE A 33 7.19 1.54 13.38
N ILE A 34 6.08 0.83 13.47
CA ILE A 34 5.82 -0.36 12.65
C ILE A 34 4.62 -0.08 11.76
N ASP A 35 4.80 -0.33 10.46
CA ASP A 35 3.72 -0.39 9.46
C ASP A 35 2.83 -1.61 9.75
N GLY A 36 1.88 -1.41 10.66
CA GLY A 36 0.96 -2.43 11.15
C GLY A 36 0.01 -2.92 10.07
N THR A 37 -0.44 -2.03 9.17
CA THR A 37 -1.24 -2.41 7.98
C THR A 37 -0.53 -3.46 7.15
N PHE A 38 0.75 -3.26 6.85
CA PHE A 38 1.54 -4.22 6.09
C PHE A 38 1.85 -5.51 6.85
N PHE A 39 2.05 -5.45 8.17
CA PHE A 39 2.15 -6.64 9.02
C PHE A 39 0.84 -7.44 9.03
N ILE A 40 -0.31 -6.78 9.19
CA ILE A 40 -1.64 -7.42 9.08
C ILE A 40 -1.78 -8.09 7.71
N TYR A 41 -1.45 -7.41 6.61
CA TYR A 41 -1.51 -8.02 5.26
C TYR A 41 -0.61 -9.26 5.11
N LYS A 42 0.60 -9.25 5.68
CA LYS A 42 1.47 -10.43 5.74
C LYS A 42 0.87 -11.56 6.58
N PHE A 43 0.27 -11.26 7.72
CA PHE A 43 -0.36 -12.27 8.58
C PHE A 43 -1.67 -12.81 8.02
N MET A 44 -2.45 -12.01 7.28
CA MET A 44 -3.64 -12.47 6.56
C MET A 44 -3.28 -13.54 5.53
N TYR A 45 -2.20 -13.34 4.80
CA TYR A 45 -1.65 -14.33 3.86
C TYR A 45 -1.19 -15.62 4.56
N VAL A 46 -0.64 -15.53 5.78
CA VAL A 46 -0.32 -16.70 6.62
C VAL A 46 -1.61 -17.40 7.06
N ALA A 47 -2.56 -16.69 7.67
CA ALA A 47 -3.84 -17.25 8.11
C ALA A 47 -4.62 -17.94 6.98
N TRP A 48 -4.59 -17.37 5.78
CA TRP A 48 -5.19 -17.97 4.58
C TRP A 48 -4.49 -19.28 4.16
N LYS A 49 -3.17 -19.40 4.29
CA LYS A 49 -2.47 -20.68 4.06
C LYS A 49 -2.90 -21.77 5.05
N HIS A 50 -3.21 -21.42 6.30
CA HIS A 50 -3.76 -22.40 7.25
C HIS A 50 -5.13 -22.93 6.78
N ILE A 51 -5.98 -22.08 6.19
CA ILE A 51 -7.30 -22.49 5.65
C ILE A 51 -7.13 -23.40 4.42
N ILE A 52 -6.28 -23.04 3.45
CA ILE A 52 -6.05 -23.87 2.24
C ILE A 52 -5.52 -25.26 2.61
N ASN A 53 -4.68 -25.34 3.64
CA ASN A 53 -4.02 -26.57 4.08
C ASN A 53 -4.85 -27.42 5.06
N ASP A 54 -6.00 -26.94 5.56
CA ASP A 54 -6.89 -27.77 6.39
C ASP A 54 -7.52 -28.87 5.52
N LYS A 55 -7.17 -30.13 5.82
CA LYS A 55 -7.75 -31.32 5.18
C LYS A 55 -9.28 -31.38 5.33
N ASN A 56 -9.83 -30.72 6.36
CA ASN A 56 -11.27 -30.66 6.63
C ASN A 56 -11.97 -29.44 6.00
N ARG A 57 -11.26 -28.59 5.23
CA ARG A 57 -11.84 -27.38 4.61
C ARG A 57 -13.10 -27.67 3.78
N GLU A 58 -13.19 -28.86 3.19
CA GLU A 58 -14.33 -29.30 2.39
C GLU A 58 -15.61 -29.38 3.24
N LYS A 59 -15.50 -29.88 4.48
CA LYS A 59 -16.59 -30.02 5.45
C LYS A 59 -16.87 -28.75 6.28
N ARG A 60 -15.94 -27.77 6.27
CA ARG A 60 -15.99 -26.56 7.10
C ARG A 60 -16.25 -25.27 6.33
N TYR A 61 -15.71 -25.14 5.12
CA TYR A 61 -15.50 -23.86 4.44
C TYR A 61 -15.81 -23.85 2.94
N LYS A 62 -16.27 -24.97 2.35
CA LYS A 62 -16.47 -25.13 0.89
C LYS A 62 -17.94 -25.05 0.45
N ALA A 63 -18.86 -24.67 1.34
CA ALA A 63 -20.29 -24.59 1.04
C ALA A 63 -20.66 -23.49 0.03
N ASN A 64 -19.75 -22.54 -0.26
CA ASN A 64 -19.98 -21.32 -1.06
C ASN A 64 -21.10 -20.40 -0.53
N ASP A 65 -21.62 -20.66 0.67
CA ASP A 65 -22.62 -19.89 1.38
C ASP A 65 -22.06 -18.59 2.00
N LEU A 66 -22.91 -17.55 2.09
CA LEU A 66 -22.60 -16.25 2.65
C LEU A 66 -22.06 -16.33 4.09
N THR A 67 -22.70 -17.12 4.95
CA THR A 67 -22.25 -17.34 6.34
C THR A 67 -20.83 -17.87 6.39
N THR A 68 -20.52 -18.78 5.47
CA THR A 68 -19.18 -19.40 5.36
C THR A 68 -18.12 -18.36 4.97
N HIS A 69 -18.43 -17.45 4.04
CA HIS A 69 -17.51 -16.38 3.62
C HIS A 69 -17.21 -15.38 4.74
N ILE A 70 -18.22 -15.03 5.53
CA ILE A 70 -18.08 -14.14 6.71
C ILE A 70 -17.17 -14.80 7.76
N LEU A 71 -17.45 -16.06 8.14
CA LEU A 71 -16.65 -16.82 9.11
C LEU A 71 -15.18 -16.96 8.69
N VAL A 72 -14.92 -17.18 7.40
CA VAL A 72 -13.56 -17.25 6.84
C VAL A 72 -12.83 -15.91 6.96
N ARG A 73 -13.47 -14.79 6.61
CA ARG A 73 -12.89 -13.44 6.77
C ARG A 73 -12.63 -13.10 8.24
N GLN A 74 -13.58 -13.41 9.14
CA GLN A 74 -13.43 -13.24 10.59
C GLN A 74 -12.22 -14.03 11.13
N TYR A 75 -12.06 -15.30 10.74
CA TYR A 75 -10.89 -16.10 11.13
C TYR A 75 -9.58 -15.46 10.66
N ILE A 76 -9.51 -15.00 9.41
CA ILE A 76 -8.31 -14.40 8.82
C ILE A 76 -7.89 -13.15 9.60
N ILE A 77 -8.81 -12.22 9.86
CA ILE A 77 -8.51 -10.99 10.61
C ILE A 77 -8.10 -11.34 12.05
N LYS A 78 -8.88 -12.17 12.74
CA LYS A 78 -8.60 -12.60 14.12
C LYS A 78 -7.22 -13.25 14.26
N LYS A 79 -6.88 -14.17 13.35
CA LYS A 79 -5.57 -14.83 13.33
C LYS A 79 -4.44 -13.85 13.00
N SER A 80 -4.71 -12.82 12.19
CA SER A 80 -3.73 -11.78 11.85
C SER A 80 -3.40 -10.88 13.05
N ILE A 81 -4.43 -10.49 13.81
CA ILE A 81 -4.26 -9.73 15.05
C ILE A 81 -3.53 -10.57 16.11
N GLU A 82 -3.86 -11.86 16.26
CA GLU A 82 -3.15 -12.78 17.15
C GLU A 82 -1.65 -12.90 16.79
N LEU A 83 -1.34 -13.03 15.50
CA LEU A 83 0.05 -13.09 15.02
C LEU A 83 0.79 -11.76 15.24
N LEU A 84 0.11 -10.61 15.10
CA LEU A 84 0.69 -9.30 15.43
C LEU A 84 0.96 -9.16 16.93
N LYS A 85 0.04 -9.60 17.81
CA LYS A 85 0.28 -9.66 19.26
C LYS A 85 1.48 -10.56 19.60
N ASN A 86 1.58 -11.75 19.01
CA ASN A 86 2.74 -12.64 19.23
C ASN A 86 4.06 -11.99 18.77
N GLN A 87 4.02 -11.20 17.70
CA GLN A 87 5.17 -10.43 17.20
C GLN A 87 5.54 -9.24 18.11
N HIS A 88 4.55 -8.57 18.72
CA HIS A 88 4.75 -7.53 19.74
C HIS A 88 5.43 -8.11 20.98
N GLU A 89 4.89 -9.19 21.56
CA GLU A 89 5.47 -9.82 22.75
C GLU A 89 6.89 -10.34 22.50
N TYR A 90 7.21 -10.80 21.27
CA TYR A 90 8.59 -11.09 20.89
C TYR A 90 9.48 -9.85 20.95
N PHE A 91 9.11 -8.72 20.33
CA PHE A 91 9.92 -7.49 20.39
C PHE A 91 10.08 -6.95 21.82
N LYS A 92 8.99 -6.96 22.60
CA LYS A 92 8.95 -6.61 24.02
C LYS A 92 9.85 -7.50 24.88
N SER A 93 9.94 -8.80 24.59
CA SER A 93 10.88 -9.71 25.25
C SER A 93 12.36 -9.36 25.00
N LEU A 94 12.65 -8.67 23.89
CA LEU A 94 13.99 -8.13 23.56
C LEU A 94 14.19 -6.70 24.10
N LYS A 95 13.27 -6.19 24.94
CA LYS A 95 13.24 -4.79 25.41
C LYS A 95 13.23 -3.77 24.27
N ILE A 96 12.54 -4.10 23.17
CA ILE A 96 12.28 -3.18 22.05
C ILE A 96 10.90 -2.56 22.28
N SER A 97 10.82 -1.23 22.32
CA SER A 97 9.53 -0.53 22.36
C SER A 97 8.90 -0.54 20.98
N THR A 98 7.57 -0.64 20.88
CA THR A 98 6.86 -0.73 19.59
C THR A 98 5.64 0.18 19.55
N LEU A 99 5.50 0.95 18.46
CA LEU A 99 4.28 1.66 18.08
C LEU A 99 3.78 1.11 16.75
N TYR A 100 2.52 0.68 16.68
CA TYR A 100 1.92 0.15 15.44
C TYR A 100 1.05 1.21 14.75
N ILE A 101 1.22 1.37 13.44
CA ILE A 101 0.45 2.29 12.60
C ILE A 101 -0.49 1.49 11.69
N ILE A 102 -1.78 1.82 11.69
CA ILE A 102 -2.78 1.23 10.79
C ILE A 102 -3.35 2.31 9.86
N GLU A 103 -3.09 2.19 8.55
CA GLU A 103 -3.80 2.92 7.48
C GLU A 103 -5.28 2.50 7.47
N ASP A 104 -6.18 3.46 7.69
CA ASP A 104 -7.59 3.30 7.30
C ASP A 104 -7.75 3.55 5.80
N ILE A 105 -7.72 2.46 5.03
CA ILE A 105 -7.91 2.45 3.58
C ILE A 105 -9.36 2.83 3.20
N GLY A 106 -10.29 2.88 4.16
CA GLY A 106 -11.62 3.46 4.03
C GLY A 106 -11.57 4.98 3.86
N ALA A 107 -10.99 5.68 4.84
CA ALA A 107 -10.96 7.15 4.97
C ALA A 107 -10.09 7.90 3.94
N ARG A 108 -9.70 7.29 2.81
CA ARG A 108 -8.92 7.95 1.74
C ARG A 108 -9.54 9.26 1.23
N TYR A 109 -10.87 9.41 1.28
CA TYR A 109 -11.57 10.62 0.85
C TYR A 109 -11.50 11.77 1.88
N GLU A 110 -10.99 11.49 3.08
CA GLU A 110 -10.77 12.43 4.18
C GLU A 110 -9.29 12.84 4.33
N LEU A 111 -8.45 12.45 3.35
CA LEU A 111 -7.06 12.87 3.25
C LEU A 111 -6.94 14.35 2.89
N GLN A 112 -5.77 14.91 3.17
CA GLN A 112 -5.41 16.25 2.69
C GLN A 112 -5.57 16.34 1.16
N PRO A 113 -6.11 17.44 0.60
CA PRO A 113 -6.43 17.53 -0.83
C PRO A 113 -5.24 17.31 -1.76
N VAL A 114 -4.02 17.62 -1.30
CA VAL A 114 -2.78 17.41 -2.06
C VAL A 114 -2.39 15.93 -2.11
N ASP A 115 -2.33 15.24 -0.96
CA ASP A 115 -2.08 13.80 -0.85
C ASP A 115 -3.10 13.00 -1.67
N TYR A 116 -4.39 13.34 -1.58
CA TYR A 116 -5.45 12.73 -2.40
C TYR A 116 -5.25 13.00 -3.90
N LYS A 117 -4.98 14.25 -4.31
CA LYS A 117 -4.73 14.59 -5.73
C LYS A 117 -3.57 13.79 -6.30
N CYS A 118 -2.52 13.57 -5.51
CA CYS A 118 -1.34 12.79 -5.85
C CYS A 118 -1.65 11.28 -5.97
N LYS A 119 -2.07 10.60 -4.90
CA LYS A 119 -2.23 9.12 -4.88
C LYS A 119 -3.47 8.58 -5.59
N LYS A 120 -4.48 9.39 -5.94
CA LYS A 120 -5.73 8.92 -6.60
C LYS A 120 -5.50 8.03 -7.84
N HIS A 121 -4.45 8.30 -8.62
CA HIS A 121 -4.14 7.54 -9.82
C HIS A 121 -3.62 6.13 -9.48
N VAL A 122 -2.71 6.04 -8.51
CA VAL A 122 -2.16 4.79 -7.97
C VAL A 122 -3.23 3.93 -7.32
N TRP A 123 -4.15 4.50 -6.54
CA TRP A 123 -5.27 3.73 -5.97
C TRP A 123 -6.19 3.18 -7.06
N LYS A 124 -6.53 3.97 -8.10
CA LYS A 124 -7.32 3.49 -9.25
C LYS A 124 -6.63 2.33 -9.98
N GLU A 125 -5.31 2.41 -10.18
CA GLU A 125 -4.52 1.29 -10.74
C GLU A 125 -4.58 0.07 -9.83
N ARG A 126 -4.30 0.23 -8.52
CA ARG A 126 -4.27 -0.86 -7.52
C ARG A 126 -5.62 -1.55 -7.37
N ASP A 127 -6.70 -0.79 -7.31
CA ASP A 127 -8.05 -1.33 -7.16
C ASP A 127 -8.55 -1.98 -8.48
N SER A 128 -8.06 -1.52 -9.63
CA SER A 128 -8.24 -2.22 -10.92
C SER A 128 -7.41 -3.50 -11.06
N LEU A 129 -6.20 -3.53 -10.48
CA LEU A 129 -5.36 -4.72 -10.41
C LEU A 129 -5.93 -5.76 -9.44
N ARG A 130 -6.43 -5.34 -8.27
CA ARG A 130 -7.15 -6.20 -7.30
C ARG A 130 -8.34 -6.89 -7.96
N LYS A 131 -9.12 -6.18 -8.79
CA LYS A 131 -10.24 -6.78 -9.56
C LYS A 131 -9.81 -7.80 -10.64
N LYS A 132 -8.51 -7.92 -10.95
CA LYS A 132 -7.96 -8.74 -12.05
C LYS A 132 -6.92 -9.79 -11.63
N LYS A 133 -6.36 -9.72 -10.42
CA LYS A 133 -5.26 -10.58 -9.92
C LYS A 133 -5.57 -11.10 -8.52
N ASN A 134 -5.09 -12.30 -8.21
CA ASN A 134 -5.21 -12.85 -6.87
C ASN A 134 -4.20 -12.17 -5.93
N LEU A 135 -4.53 -12.13 -4.63
CA LEU A 135 -3.63 -11.67 -3.56
C LEU A 135 -2.22 -12.29 -3.66
N PHE A 136 -2.13 -13.57 -4.04
CA PHE A 136 -0.88 -14.28 -4.30
C PHE A 136 -0.01 -13.59 -5.35
N ASP A 137 -0.60 -13.17 -6.47
CA ASP A 137 0.10 -12.55 -7.60
C ASP A 137 0.56 -11.12 -7.26
N ILE A 138 -0.14 -10.46 -6.33
CA ILE A 138 0.18 -9.11 -5.85
C ILE A 138 1.35 -9.16 -4.85
N LEU A 139 1.38 -10.16 -3.96
CA LEU A 139 2.44 -10.31 -2.94
C LEU A 139 3.73 -10.98 -3.49
N ASN A 140 3.68 -11.70 -4.61
CA ASN A 140 4.85 -12.39 -5.21
C ASN A 140 5.59 -11.59 -6.31
N VAL A 141 5.25 -10.33 -6.60
CA VAL A 141 5.89 -9.59 -7.71
C VAL A 141 7.41 -9.45 -7.54
N ASP A 142 7.90 -9.40 -6.29
CA ASP A 142 9.34 -9.37 -5.96
C ASP A 142 10.00 -10.75 -5.82
N ALA A 143 9.29 -11.84 -6.15
CA ALA A 143 9.82 -13.21 -6.12
C ALA A 143 10.18 -13.73 -7.52
N SER A 144 9.48 -13.31 -8.58
CA SER A 144 9.59 -13.87 -9.94
C SER A 144 10.70 -13.24 -10.81
N LYS A 145 11.89 -13.05 -10.23
CA LYS A 145 13.15 -12.75 -10.96
C LYS A 145 14.34 -13.58 -10.47
N GLY A 146 14.16 -14.90 -10.48
CA GLY A 146 15.25 -15.89 -10.50
C GLY A 146 15.17 -16.68 -11.81
N GLY A 147 16.29 -16.84 -12.52
CA GLY A 147 16.32 -17.51 -13.82
C GLY A 147 16.41 -19.03 -13.73
N GLY A 148 16.03 -19.72 -14.81
CA GLY A 148 16.17 -21.17 -14.96
C GLY A 148 15.99 -21.60 -16.42
N THR A 149 17.08 -21.99 -17.07
CA THR A 149 17.11 -22.44 -18.48
C THR A 149 16.99 -23.95 -18.59
N ARG A 150 16.15 -24.44 -19.51
CA ARG A 150 16.25 -25.71 -20.26
C ARG A 150 15.21 -25.65 -21.39
N SER A 151 15.62 -25.57 -22.66
CA SER A 151 15.91 -26.69 -23.57
C SER A 151 14.66 -27.55 -23.83
N GLY A 152 14.14 -27.54 -25.07
CA GLY A 152 12.87 -28.16 -25.41
C GLY A 152 12.97 -29.59 -25.95
N TYR A 153 11.82 -30.12 -26.38
CA TYR A 153 11.66 -31.19 -27.37
C TYR A 153 10.34 -30.96 -28.13
N SER A 154 10.18 -31.59 -29.29
CA SER A 154 9.15 -31.24 -30.29
C SER A 154 8.33 -32.44 -30.79
N SER A 155 7.01 -32.27 -30.83
CA SER A 155 6.05 -33.05 -31.64
C SER A 155 4.71 -32.28 -31.65
N SER A 156 4.19 -31.73 -32.74
CA SER A 156 3.62 -32.39 -33.94
C SER A 156 2.37 -33.22 -33.63
N GLY A 157 1.22 -32.83 -34.20
CA GLY A 157 -0.06 -33.51 -34.04
C GLY A 157 -1.22 -32.64 -34.55
N ASP A 158 -1.80 -33.03 -35.68
CA ASP A 158 -2.80 -32.24 -36.42
C ASP A 158 -4.26 -32.49 -35.98
N THR A 159 -5.19 -31.89 -36.72
CA THR A 159 -6.65 -31.85 -36.56
C THR A 159 -7.31 -33.16 -37.12
N PRO A 160 -8.67 -33.36 -37.21
CA PRO A 160 -9.79 -32.43 -36.96
C PRO A 160 -11.10 -33.01 -36.31
N SER A 161 -12.03 -32.08 -36.05
CA SER A 161 -13.51 -32.17 -36.18
C SER A 161 -14.34 -33.38 -35.69
N VAL A 162 -15.42 -33.08 -34.95
CA VAL A 162 -16.78 -33.61 -35.21
C VAL A 162 -17.81 -32.48 -34.97
N ASN A 163 -18.84 -32.38 -35.82
CA ASN A 163 -20.00 -31.48 -35.66
C ASN A 163 -21.27 -32.27 -35.33
N CYS A 164 -22.16 -31.71 -34.48
CA CYS A 164 -23.62 -31.94 -34.47
C CYS A 164 -24.26 -30.91 -33.50
N ALA A 165 -25.24 -30.03 -33.78
CA ALA A 165 -26.22 -29.81 -34.87
C ALA A 165 -27.68 -30.24 -34.59
N SER A 166 -28.40 -29.39 -33.83
CA SER A 166 -29.86 -29.14 -33.92
C SER A 166 -30.17 -27.86 -33.11
N SER A 167 -30.99 -26.86 -33.47
CA SER A 167 -32.21 -26.73 -34.29
C SER A 167 -33.46 -27.36 -33.63
N THR A 168 -34.65 -26.74 -33.58
CA THR A 168 -35.09 -25.36 -33.95
C THR A 168 -36.47 -25.09 -33.32
N LYS A 169 -36.78 -23.84 -32.97
CA LYS A 169 -38.06 -23.12 -33.25
C LYS A 169 -38.17 -21.81 -32.46
N GLY A 170 -38.93 -20.85 -32.99
CA GLY A 170 -39.32 -19.61 -32.33
C GLY A 170 -40.50 -18.96 -33.06
N SER A 171 -41.24 -18.09 -32.36
CA SER A 171 -42.38 -17.33 -32.90
C SER A 171 -42.90 -16.35 -31.85
N GLY A 172 -43.33 -15.14 -32.26
CA GLY A 172 -44.11 -14.23 -31.41
C GLY A 172 -43.51 -12.83 -31.26
N GLU A 173 -43.93 -11.92 -32.13
CA GLU A 173 -43.74 -10.47 -31.94
C GLU A 173 -44.95 -9.88 -31.22
N MET A 174 -44.73 -8.84 -30.40
CA MET A 174 -45.31 -7.50 -30.57
C MET A 174 -44.98 -6.64 -29.33
N GLY A 175 -44.88 -5.32 -29.54
CA GLY A 175 -44.70 -4.35 -28.45
C GLY A 175 -45.70 -3.20 -28.54
N SER A 176 -45.74 -2.38 -27.50
CA SER A 176 -46.36 -1.05 -27.53
C SER A 176 -45.77 -0.17 -26.42
N SER A 177 -45.74 1.14 -26.67
CA SER A 177 -45.12 2.15 -25.81
C SER A 177 -46.14 2.83 -24.88
N GLY A 178 -45.67 3.30 -23.73
CA GLY A 178 -46.40 4.20 -22.84
C GLY A 178 -45.42 5.18 -22.20
N ASN A 179 -45.74 6.48 -22.21
CA ASN A 179 -44.81 7.55 -21.85
C ASN A 179 -45.57 8.74 -21.23
N ALA A 180 -45.36 9.01 -19.93
CA ALA A 180 -45.82 10.24 -19.25
C ALA A 180 -45.07 10.52 -17.93
N ASN A 181 -44.88 11.80 -17.66
CA ASN A 181 -44.42 12.47 -16.42
C ASN A 181 -45.32 13.76 -16.30
N PRO A 182 -45.22 14.72 -15.35
CA PRO A 182 -44.34 14.89 -14.18
C PRO A 182 -45.10 15.43 -12.91
N ASN A 183 -44.41 16.24 -12.08
CA ASN A 183 -44.85 17.08 -10.94
C ASN A 183 -44.74 16.46 -9.51
N ALA A 184 -44.33 17.17 -8.44
CA ALA A 184 -43.75 18.53 -8.29
C ALA A 184 -42.95 18.67 -6.95
N ASN A 185 -42.37 19.86 -6.67
CA ASN A 185 -41.46 20.21 -5.54
C ASN A 185 -41.53 21.74 -5.26
N PRO A 186 -40.90 22.36 -4.22
CA PRO A 186 -40.32 21.86 -2.96
C PRO A 186 -41.13 22.33 -1.70
N PRO A 187 -40.86 23.38 -0.85
CA PRO A 187 -39.74 24.34 -0.65
C PRO A 187 -39.17 24.57 0.81
N ASN A 188 -37.91 25.03 0.86
CA ASN A 188 -37.23 26.02 1.76
C ASN A 188 -37.52 26.20 3.28
N ASN A 189 -36.49 25.98 4.12
CA ASN A 189 -35.75 26.95 5.00
C ASN A 189 -34.92 26.22 6.11
N ALA A 190 -33.99 26.82 6.88
CA ALA A 190 -32.90 27.78 6.60
C ALA A 190 -31.92 27.89 7.83
N ASN A 191 -30.62 28.09 7.59
CA ASN A 191 -29.56 28.66 8.49
C ASN A 191 -29.30 28.15 9.94
N LYS A 192 -28.06 27.65 10.17
CA LYS A 192 -27.02 27.95 11.21
C LYS A 192 -27.37 28.37 12.67
N PRO A 193 -26.45 28.23 13.67
CA PRO A 193 -25.09 27.62 13.66
C PRO A 193 -24.89 26.53 14.76
N PHE A 194 -23.71 25.88 14.77
CA PHE A 194 -23.24 25.05 15.90
C PHE A 194 -22.42 25.90 16.90
N GLY A 195 -22.66 25.72 18.20
CA GLY A 195 -21.92 26.37 19.29
C GLY A 195 -20.85 25.47 19.92
N GLU A 196 -19.89 26.07 20.61
CA GLU A 196 -18.85 25.37 21.37
C GLU A 196 -19.41 24.72 22.64
N HIS A 197 -18.89 23.54 23.02
CA HIS A 197 -19.01 23.06 24.40
C HIS A 197 -17.71 22.43 24.89
N LYS A 198 -17.07 23.10 25.86
CA LYS A 198 -16.13 22.48 26.80
C LYS A 198 -16.92 21.91 27.98
N SER A 199 -16.69 20.64 28.30
CA SER A 199 -16.95 20.03 29.60
C SER A 199 -15.81 19.04 29.86
N THR A 200 -14.77 19.45 30.58
CA THR A 200 -14.69 19.43 32.05
C THR A 200 -14.59 18.01 32.58
N ILE A 201 -13.40 17.68 33.08
CA ILE A 201 -13.08 16.41 33.73
C ILE A 201 -13.85 16.32 35.05
N SER A 202 -14.58 15.24 35.28
CA SER A 202 -15.02 14.81 36.61
C SER A 202 -14.67 13.33 36.80
N SER A 203 -14.11 13.01 37.97
CA SER A 203 -13.57 11.70 38.29
C SER A 203 -14.65 10.75 38.82
N MET A 204 -14.76 9.55 38.26
CA MET A 204 -15.30 8.37 38.95
C MET A 204 -14.32 7.21 38.84
N SER A 205 -13.74 6.82 39.97
CA SER A 205 -12.76 5.74 40.08
C SER A 205 -13.39 4.52 40.74
N GLU A 206 -13.90 3.59 39.95
CA GLU A 206 -14.44 2.31 40.46
C GLU A 206 -13.67 1.10 39.89
N GLY A 207 -13.60 0.04 40.69
CA GLY A 207 -12.55 -0.96 40.60
C GLY A 207 -12.84 -2.15 39.68
N LYS A 208 -11.81 -2.53 38.92
CA LYS A 208 -11.47 -3.92 38.50
C LYS A 208 -12.63 -4.92 38.42
N ASN A 209 -13.31 -4.96 37.26
CA ASN A 209 -13.88 -6.23 36.79
C ASN A 209 -13.91 -6.30 35.25
N GLN A 210 -12.71 -6.30 34.64
CA GLN A 210 -12.56 -6.58 33.21
C GLN A 210 -12.89 -8.06 32.93
N LYS A 211 -14.19 -8.35 32.78
CA LYS A 211 -14.64 -9.45 31.92
C LYS A 211 -13.91 -9.28 30.59
N LYS A 212 -13.17 -10.30 30.15
CA LYS A 212 -12.46 -10.26 28.87
C LYS A 212 -13.48 -10.29 27.73
N CYS A 213 -14.00 -9.12 27.38
CA CYS A 213 -15.01 -8.94 26.34
C CYS A 213 -14.54 -9.64 25.08
N LYS A 214 -15.31 -10.66 24.67
CA LYS A 214 -15.03 -11.49 23.50
C LYS A 214 -15.38 -10.66 22.25
N MET A 215 -14.49 -9.72 21.91
CA MET A 215 -14.68 -8.80 20.78
C MET A 215 -15.04 -9.60 19.54
N GLU A 216 -16.23 -9.36 19.01
CA GLU A 216 -16.70 -9.94 17.76
C GLU A 216 -16.24 -9.04 16.64
N ILE A 217 -15.32 -9.53 15.81
CA ILE A 217 -14.81 -8.78 14.65
C ILE A 217 -15.91 -8.80 13.60
N ILE A 218 -16.47 -7.63 13.27
CA ILE A 218 -17.68 -7.54 12.43
C ILE A 218 -17.29 -7.15 11.00
N VAL A 219 -17.03 -8.18 10.19
CA VAL A 219 -16.62 -8.07 8.80
C VAL A 219 -17.67 -7.36 7.92
N ASP A 220 -17.20 -6.78 6.82
CA ASP A 220 -17.96 -6.17 5.73
C ASP A 220 -18.44 -7.18 4.67
N GLU A 221 -19.66 -6.97 4.18
CA GLU A 221 -20.25 -7.74 3.07
C GLU A 221 -19.66 -7.36 1.70
N ASP A 222 -19.11 -6.15 1.55
CA ASP A 222 -18.51 -5.64 0.30
C ASP A 222 -17.47 -6.58 -0.33
N GLY A 223 -16.82 -7.43 0.47
CA GLY A 223 -15.82 -8.38 0.03
C GLY A 223 -16.32 -9.76 -0.42
N ILE A 224 -17.65 -10.00 -0.47
CA ILE A 224 -18.23 -11.28 -0.92
C ILE A 224 -17.74 -11.65 -2.32
N HIS A 225 -17.79 -10.71 -3.27
CA HIS A 225 -17.43 -10.96 -4.68
C HIS A 225 -15.94 -11.24 -4.94
N ASP A 226 -15.04 -10.86 -4.04
CA ASP A 226 -13.60 -11.10 -4.20
C ASP A 226 -13.21 -12.56 -3.88
N LEU A 227 -13.85 -13.16 -2.86
CA LEU A 227 -13.52 -14.54 -2.47
C LEU A 227 -13.91 -15.56 -3.55
N PHE A 228 -15.06 -15.35 -4.22
CA PHE A 228 -15.48 -16.15 -5.38
C PHE A 228 -14.47 -16.13 -6.54
N LYS A 229 -13.65 -15.08 -6.65
CA LYS A 229 -12.57 -14.95 -7.65
C LYS A 229 -11.23 -15.54 -7.19
N LYS A 230 -11.21 -16.24 -6.04
CA LYS A 230 -9.99 -16.69 -5.32
C LYS A 230 -9.11 -15.54 -4.82
N ASN A 231 -9.67 -14.34 -4.68
CA ASN A 231 -8.94 -13.16 -4.21
C ASN A 231 -9.29 -12.83 -2.75
N ILE A 232 -8.30 -12.94 -1.85
CA ILE A 232 -8.50 -12.84 -0.39
C ILE A 232 -7.93 -11.52 0.14
N PHE A 233 -7.93 -10.48 -0.69
CA PHE A 233 -7.58 -9.13 -0.26
C PHE A 233 -8.74 -8.53 0.55
N ILE A 234 -8.79 -8.83 1.84
CA ILE A 234 -9.66 -8.10 2.78
C ILE A 234 -9.11 -6.67 2.87
N LYS A 235 -9.87 -5.69 2.40
CA LYS A 235 -9.51 -4.28 2.57
C LYS A 235 -9.63 -3.92 4.05
N ILE A 236 -8.60 -3.32 4.65
CA ILE A 236 -8.73 -2.69 5.96
C ILE A 236 -9.55 -1.40 5.76
N ASN A 237 -10.86 -1.51 5.95
CA ASN A 237 -11.79 -0.38 5.98
C ASN A 237 -11.85 0.20 7.41
N SER A 238 -12.52 1.34 7.60
CA SER A 238 -12.60 2.06 8.88
C SER A 238 -13.10 1.20 10.03
N LYS A 239 -14.07 0.32 9.75
CA LYS A 239 -14.62 -0.64 10.71
C LYS A 239 -13.57 -1.69 11.12
N THR A 240 -12.83 -2.22 10.16
CA THR A 240 -11.76 -3.20 10.38
C THR A 240 -10.55 -2.56 11.09
N ALA A 241 -10.21 -1.32 10.76
CA ALA A 241 -9.18 -0.55 11.45
C ALA A 241 -9.56 -0.32 12.92
N ASN A 242 -10.82 0.07 13.19
CA ASN A 242 -11.35 0.22 14.55
C ASN A 242 -11.39 -1.11 15.32
N ASP A 243 -11.80 -2.22 14.70
CA ASP A 243 -11.77 -3.55 15.34
C ASP A 243 -10.33 -3.98 15.72
N ILE A 244 -9.35 -3.72 14.84
CA ILE A 244 -7.92 -3.96 15.10
C ILE A 244 -7.42 -3.07 16.26
N TYR A 245 -7.71 -1.77 16.22
CA TYR A 245 -7.34 -0.80 17.26
C TYR A 245 -7.94 -1.15 18.61
N ASN A 246 -9.24 -1.44 18.67
CA ASN A 246 -9.94 -1.78 19.91
C ASN A 246 -9.37 -3.08 20.52
N TYR A 247 -9.07 -4.09 19.71
CA TYR A 247 -8.46 -5.33 20.21
C TYR A 247 -7.04 -5.09 20.76
N LEU A 248 -6.19 -4.40 20.00
CA LEU A 248 -4.79 -4.18 20.39
C LEU A 248 -4.67 -3.23 21.59
N SER A 249 -5.57 -2.24 21.70
CA SER A 249 -5.67 -1.37 22.88
C SER A 249 -6.06 -2.14 24.14
N LEU A 250 -7.04 -3.07 24.07
CA LEU A 250 -7.38 -3.93 25.22
C LEU A 250 -6.25 -4.86 25.65
N GLU A 251 -5.36 -5.25 24.74
CA GLU A 251 -4.16 -6.03 25.03
C GLU A 251 -2.94 -5.14 25.39
N ASN A 252 -3.16 -3.82 25.56
CA ASN A 252 -2.16 -2.79 25.93
C ASN A 252 -0.99 -2.65 24.93
N ILE A 253 -1.26 -2.89 23.64
CA ILE A 253 -0.28 -2.77 22.54
C ILE A 253 -0.40 -1.35 21.93
N PRO A 254 0.65 -0.51 21.95
CA PRO A 254 0.57 0.86 21.45
C PRO A 254 0.25 0.92 19.95
N ILE A 255 -0.82 1.63 19.59
CA ILE A 255 -1.37 1.67 18.24
C ILE A 255 -1.95 3.06 17.90
N ILE A 256 -1.79 3.48 16.64
CA ILE A 256 -2.44 4.65 16.03
C ILE A 256 -3.15 4.19 14.75
N ILE A 257 -4.40 4.63 14.55
CA ILE A 257 -5.03 4.63 13.22
C ILE A 257 -4.68 5.96 12.55
N THR A 258 -4.27 5.90 11.29
CA THR A 258 -4.04 7.08 10.44
C THR A 258 -4.84 7.01 9.15
N LYS A 259 -5.07 8.18 8.55
CA LYS A 259 -5.65 8.33 7.21
C LYS A 259 -4.57 8.40 6.12
N ASN A 260 -3.33 8.68 6.53
CA ASN A 260 -2.13 8.69 5.69
C ASN A 260 -1.76 7.27 5.24
N ASP A 261 -0.94 7.13 4.19
CA ASP A 261 -0.25 5.86 3.96
C ASP A 261 0.61 5.53 5.21
N ALA A 262 0.61 4.27 5.66
CA ALA A 262 1.17 3.90 6.96
C ALA A 262 2.67 4.22 7.09
N GLU A 263 3.43 4.13 6.00
CA GLU A 263 4.86 4.46 5.95
C GLU A 263 5.17 5.95 6.14
N LYS A 264 4.25 6.85 5.75
CA LYS A 264 4.35 8.31 5.99
C LYS A 264 4.18 8.62 7.47
N GLU A 265 3.12 8.09 8.07
CA GLU A 265 2.86 8.26 9.50
C GLU A 265 3.96 7.62 10.36
N CYS A 266 4.54 6.49 9.94
CA CYS A 266 5.69 5.90 10.64
C CYS A 266 6.90 6.85 10.71
N ALA A 267 7.14 7.65 9.67
CA ALA A 267 8.19 8.67 9.67
C ALA A 267 7.83 9.86 10.57
N ILE A 268 6.59 10.37 10.50
CA ILE A 268 6.07 11.47 11.35
C ILE A 268 6.22 11.14 12.86
N GLN A 269 6.00 9.88 13.24
CA GLN A 269 6.08 9.44 14.64
C GLN A 269 7.52 9.18 15.14
N CYS A 270 8.55 9.43 14.31
CA CYS A 270 9.97 9.37 14.70
C CYS A 270 10.37 10.64 15.46
N SER A 271 10.69 10.52 16.75
CA SER A 271 11.07 11.64 17.62
C SER A 271 12.57 11.77 17.84
N HIS A 272 13.36 10.77 17.43
CA HIS A 272 14.82 10.71 17.60
C HIS A 272 15.51 10.06 16.40
N GLU A 273 16.76 10.43 16.14
CA GLU A 273 17.62 9.80 15.11
C GLU A 273 17.84 8.30 15.33
N THR A 274 17.61 7.81 16.55
CA THR A 274 17.70 6.38 16.90
C THR A 274 16.39 5.61 16.75
N ASP A 275 15.29 6.26 16.38
CA ASP A 275 14.03 5.60 16.08
C ASP A 275 14.13 4.85 14.75
N ILE A 276 13.34 3.77 14.63
CA ILE A 276 13.46 2.84 13.51
C ILE A 276 12.07 2.56 12.95
N VAL A 277 11.85 2.95 11.69
CA VAL A 277 10.66 2.55 10.93
C VAL A 277 10.82 1.11 10.45
N VAL A 278 9.74 0.32 10.54
CA VAL A 278 9.71 -1.08 10.13
C VAL A 278 8.60 -1.30 9.10
N SER A 279 8.97 -1.13 7.82
CA SER A 279 8.15 -1.47 6.64
C SER A 279 9.06 -2.06 5.55
N ASP A 280 8.49 -2.76 4.56
CA ASP A 280 9.24 -3.08 3.34
C ASP A 280 9.14 -1.94 2.30
N ASP A 281 8.29 -0.93 2.49
CA ASP A 281 8.30 0.27 1.64
C ASP A 281 9.53 1.14 1.92
N THR A 282 10.11 1.70 0.86
CA THR A 282 11.25 2.62 0.89
C THR A 282 10.84 4.08 0.97
N ASP A 283 9.57 4.40 0.66
CA ASP A 283 9.10 5.79 0.60
C ASP A 283 9.12 6.43 2.01
N ALA A 284 9.10 5.61 3.07
CA ALA A 284 9.47 6.01 4.44
C ALA A 284 10.78 6.83 4.55
N LEU A 285 11.81 6.50 3.76
CA LEU A 285 13.08 7.27 3.75
C LEU A 285 12.90 8.65 3.09
N ALA A 286 12.00 8.76 2.11
CA ALA A 286 11.65 10.03 1.46
C ALA A 286 10.63 10.86 2.28
N PHE A 287 9.96 10.22 3.24
CA PHE A 287 9.28 10.88 4.37
C PHE A 287 10.22 11.17 5.56
N GLY A 288 11.50 10.79 5.48
CA GLY A 288 12.53 11.21 6.42
C GLY A 288 12.80 10.24 7.58
N ALA A 289 12.21 9.04 7.59
CA ALA A 289 12.50 8.02 8.58
C ALA A 289 14.03 7.86 8.76
N PRO A 290 14.59 8.14 9.96
CA PRO A 290 16.05 8.21 10.12
C PRO A 290 16.71 6.84 9.93
N ASN A 291 16.00 5.77 10.29
CA ASN A 291 16.38 4.40 9.99
C ASN A 291 15.17 3.61 9.48
N LEU A 292 15.36 2.83 8.42
CA LEU A 292 14.35 1.92 7.87
C LEU A 292 14.85 0.48 7.93
N ILE A 293 14.17 -0.37 8.70
CA ILE A 293 14.34 -1.82 8.65
C ILE A 293 13.35 -2.43 7.66
N ARG A 294 13.87 -3.13 6.65
CA ARG A 294 13.10 -3.85 5.64
C ARG A 294 13.22 -5.36 5.81
N PHE A 295 12.18 -6.09 5.43
CA PHE A 295 12.08 -7.56 5.46
C PHE A 295 12.33 -8.22 6.83
N ILE A 296 12.10 -7.53 7.94
CA ILE A 296 12.38 -7.96 9.34
C ILE A 296 12.08 -9.44 9.67
N MET A 297 10.94 -9.96 9.21
CA MET A 297 10.50 -11.35 9.42
C MET A 297 11.36 -12.40 8.67
N ASN A 298 12.06 -11.99 7.61
CA ASN A 298 12.87 -12.86 6.76
C ASN A 298 14.36 -12.74 7.12
N LYS A 299 14.84 -13.68 7.95
CA LYS A 299 16.24 -13.74 8.41
C LYS A 299 17.30 -13.67 7.29
N LYS A 300 16.96 -14.07 6.05
CA LYS A 300 17.90 -14.05 4.89
C LYS A 300 17.88 -12.73 4.10
N LYS A 301 16.82 -11.93 4.20
CA LYS A 301 16.65 -10.67 3.43
C LYS A 301 16.67 -9.39 4.29
N ARG A 302 16.53 -9.51 5.61
CA ARG A 302 16.42 -8.35 6.51
C ARG A 302 17.66 -7.46 6.52
N HIS A 303 17.44 -6.16 6.38
CA HIS A 303 18.47 -5.13 6.37
C HIS A 303 17.93 -3.83 6.97
N ILE A 304 18.84 -3.00 7.46
CA ILE A 304 18.59 -1.61 7.86
C ILE A 304 19.26 -0.68 6.85
N ILE A 305 18.62 0.46 6.58
CA ILE A 305 19.18 1.60 5.85
C ILE A 305 19.05 2.81 6.77
N ASN A 306 20.16 3.49 7.06
CA ASN A 306 20.13 4.80 7.71
C ASN A 306 20.01 5.89 6.63
N LYS A 307 19.16 6.90 6.87
CA LYS A 307 18.89 7.98 5.92
C LYS A 307 20.15 8.80 5.61
N ASP A 308 20.90 9.18 6.63
CA ASP A 308 21.94 10.18 6.50
C ASP A 308 23.25 9.57 5.97
N GLU A 309 23.55 8.32 6.32
CA GLU A 309 24.55 7.50 5.61
C GLU A 309 24.24 7.39 4.10
N LEU A 310 22.96 7.15 3.76
CA LEU A 310 22.50 7.08 2.37
C LEU A 310 22.63 8.42 1.64
N LEU A 311 22.28 9.55 2.27
CA LEU A 311 22.44 10.89 1.70
C LEU A 311 23.92 11.23 1.43
N ASN A 312 24.79 10.93 2.40
CA ASN A 312 26.23 11.14 2.31
C ASN A 312 26.86 10.30 1.18
N GLU A 313 26.56 9.00 1.11
CA GLU A 313 27.07 8.10 0.06
C GLU A 313 26.50 8.43 -1.34
N LEU A 314 25.32 9.05 -1.41
CA LEU A 314 24.78 9.63 -2.66
C LEU A 314 25.31 11.04 -2.96
N ASN A 315 26.02 11.68 -2.03
CA ASN A 315 26.50 13.07 -2.09
C ASN A 315 25.40 14.08 -2.49
N ILE A 316 24.23 13.99 -1.83
CA ILE A 316 23.07 14.88 -2.03
C ILE A 316 22.43 15.25 -0.70
N ASN A 317 21.80 16.43 -0.62
CA ASN A 317 21.00 16.81 0.55
C ASN A 317 19.61 16.12 0.54
N TYR A 318 18.83 16.28 1.61
CA TYR A 318 17.52 15.64 1.75
C TYR A 318 16.48 16.12 0.71
N GLU A 319 16.51 17.40 0.34
CA GLU A 319 15.62 17.98 -0.68
C GLU A 319 15.90 17.38 -2.07
N GLN A 320 17.19 17.30 -2.42
CA GLN A 320 17.72 16.65 -3.61
C GLN A 320 17.38 15.15 -3.64
N PHE A 321 17.30 14.50 -2.48
CA PHE A 321 16.85 13.11 -2.36
C PHE A 321 15.35 12.96 -2.64
N ILE A 322 14.49 13.86 -2.15
CA ILE A 322 13.06 13.89 -2.50
C ILE A 322 12.88 14.07 -4.02
N ASP A 323 13.58 15.02 -4.63
CA ASP A 323 13.56 15.23 -6.10
C ASP A 323 14.08 14.00 -6.87
N PHE A 324 15.14 13.35 -6.38
CA PHE A 324 15.64 12.07 -6.90
C PHE A 324 14.59 10.95 -6.81
N CYS A 325 13.85 10.87 -5.70
CA CYS A 325 12.79 9.89 -5.48
C CYS A 325 11.60 10.12 -6.43
N ILE A 326 11.22 11.39 -6.65
CA ILE A 326 10.17 11.76 -7.61
C ILE A 326 10.61 11.42 -9.05
N LEU A 327 11.82 11.82 -9.48
CA LEU A 327 12.36 11.49 -10.81
C LEU A 327 12.57 9.97 -11.03
N SER A 328 12.82 9.22 -9.96
CA SER A 328 12.91 7.75 -9.99
C SER A 328 11.55 7.07 -10.15
N GLY A 329 10.46 7.73 -9.75
CA GLY A 329 9.09 7.26 -9.81
C GLY A 329 8.60 6.69 -8.47
N CYS A 330 8.15 7.58 -7.58
CA CYS A 330 7.39 7.26 -6.37
C CYS A 330 5.91 6.92 -6.68
N ASP A 331 5.04 6.96 -5.67
CA ASP A 331 3.58 6.84 -5.79
C ASP A 331 2.83 8.20 -5.90
N TYR A 332 3.47 9.33 -5.63
CA TYR A 332 2.80 10.63 -5.44
C TYR A 332 2.80 11.53 -6.68
N SER A 333 3.50 11.14 -7.74
CA SER A 333 3.51 11.83 -9.04
C SER A 333 3.55 10.79 -10.16
N ALA A 334 3.25 11.22 -11.38
CA ALA A 334 3.62 10.46 -12.56
C ALA A 334 5.16 10.39 -12.71
N LYS A 335 5.67 9.85 -13.83
CA LYS A 335 7.12 9.74 -14.08
C LYS A 335 7.47 10.29 -15.45
N ILE A 336 8.57 11.03 -15.56
CA ILE A 336 9.13 11.38 -16.88
C ILE A 336 9.56 10.08 -17.60
N PRO A 337 8.97 9.72 -18.75
CA PRO A 337 9.21 8.42 -19.37
C PRO A 337 10.70 8.15 -19.66
N GLY A 338 11.18 6.97 -19.25
CA GLY A 338 12.56 6.55 -19.46
C GLY A 338 13.61 7.17 -18.53
N ILE A 339 13.20 7.98 -17.55
CA ILE A 339 13.99 8.31 -16.35
C ILE A 339 13.72 7.23 -15.29
N GLY A 340 14.65 7.08 -14.35
CA GLY A 340 14.70 6.09 -13.27
C GLY A 340 16.01 6.24 -12.49
N PRO A 341 16.22 5.56 -11.36
CA PRO A 341 17.24 5.89 -10.36
C PRO A 341 18.64 6.26 -10.88
N VAL A 342 19.24 5.47 -11.79
CA VAL A 342 20.57 5.76 -12.35
C VAL A 342 20.62 7.11 -13.09
N LYS A 343 19.56 7.45 -13.83
CA LYS A 343 19.45 8.76 -14.51
C LYS A 343 19.04 9.86 -13.53
N ALA A 344 18.10 9.57 -12.63
CA ALA A 344 17.63 10.54 -11.62
C ALA A 344 18.80 11.04 -10.77
N HIS A 345 19.68 10.14 -10.29
CA HIS A 345 20.86 10.54 -9.52
C HIS A 345 21.83 11.38 -10.34
N ASN A 346 22.10 11.01 -11.60
CA ASN A 346 22.96 11.81 -12.48
C ASN A 346 22.36 13.18 -12.83
N ILE A 347 21.03 13.29 -12.90
CA ILE A 347 20.30 14.54 -13.10
C ILE A 347 20.45 15.44 -11.87
N ILE A 348 20.11 14.94 -10.69
CA ILE A 348 20.21 15.69 -9.43
C ILE A 348 21.66 16.07 -9.12
N GLN A 349 22.63 15.20 -9.35
CA GLN A 349 24.04 15.54 -9.19
C GLN A 349 24.47 16.74 -10.06
N LYS A 350 23.94 16.86 -11.28
CA LYS A 350 24.32 17.93 -12.21
C LYS A 350 23.48 19.21 -12.09
N TYR A 351 22.15 19.09 -12.00
CA TYR A 351 21.21 20.22 -12.06
C TYR A 351 20.64 20.62 -10.69
N LYS A 352 20.90 19.81 -9.65
CA LYS A 352 20.44 19.96 -8.25
C LYS A 352 18.92 19.85 -8.04
N THR A 353 18.09 20.49 -8.87
CA THR A 353 16.62 20.44 -8.78
C THR A 353 15.97 19.85 -10.03
N ILE A 354 14.69 19.49 -9.93
CA ILE A 354 13.84 19.14 -11.09
C ILE A 354 13.68 20.34 -12.03
N GLU A 355 13.46 21.54 -11.48
CA GLU A 355 13.27 22.81 -12.19
C GLU A 355 14.41 23.08 -13.17
N THR A 356 15.65 23.19 -12.65
CA THR A 356 16.84 23.48 -13.44
C THR A 356 17.18 22.34 -14.42
N PHE A 357 16.70 21.12 -14.17
CA PHE A 357 16.75 20.06 -15.18
C PHE A 357 15.74 20.29 -16.32
N LEU A 358 14.47 20.61 -16.03
CA LEU A 358 13.42 20.82 -17.03
C LEU A 358 13.73 22.01 -17.96
N GLU A 359 14.33 23.08 -17.43
CA GLU A 359 14.80 24.24 -18.20
C GLU A 359 16.00 23.92 -19.09
N SER A 360 16.77 22.87 -18.76
CA SER A 360 18.06 22.62 -19.40
C SER A 360 18.00 22.27 -20.89
N SER A 361 19.07 22.65 -21.62
CA SER A 361 19.27 22.19 -23.01
C SER A 361 19.38 20.66 -23.13
N ALA A 362 19.71 19.96 -22.05
CA ALA A 362 19.72 18.50 -21.99
C ALA A 362 18.30 17.91 -21.95
N PHE A 363 17.37 18.51 -21.20
CA PHE A 363 15.97 18.10 -21.24
C PHE A 363 15.32 18.44 -22.59
N ASN A 364 15.67 19.59 -23.18
CA ASN A 364 15.25 19.95 -24.54
C ASN A 364 15.77 18.96 -25.62
N LYS A 365 16.94 18.34 -25.44
CA LYS A 365 17.39 17.21 -26.27
C LYS A 365 16.69 15.89 -25.92
N TYR A 366 16.40 15.66 -24.63
CA TYR A 366 15.74 14.44 -24.15
C TYR A 366 14.30 14.30 -24.67
N LYS A 367 13.51 15.37 -24.59
CA LYS A 367 12.12 15.42 -25.07
C LYS A 367 11.99 15.13 -26.57
N ASN A 368 12.95 15.58 -27.36
CA ASN A 368 12.97 15.38 -28.82
C ASN A 368 13.49 13.98 -29.23
N SER A 369 13.84 13.10 -28.28
CA SER A 369 14.45 11.80 -28.60
C SER A 369 13.43 10.72 -29.00
N LYS A 370 13.76 9.92 -30.02
CA LYS A 370 12.90 8.83 -30.53
C LYS A 370 12.45 7.85 -29.44
N LEU A 371 13.34 7.53 -28.49
CA LEU A 371 13.07 6.66 -27.34
C LEU A 371 12.06 7.27 -26.34
N PHE A 372 11.98 8.59 -26.27
CA PHE A 372 11.04 9.31 -25.41
C PHE A 372 9.65 9.35 -26.05
N ASN A 373 9.56 9.75 -27.32
CA ASN A 373 8.32 9.74 -28.09
C ASN A 373 7.69 8.34 -28.16
N GLN A 374 8.49 7.29 -28.43
CA GLN A 374 8.02 5.89 -28.39
C GLN A 374 7.39 5.47 -27.05
N LYS A 375 7.71 6.15 -25.94
CA LYS A 375 7.12 5.90 -24.61
C LYS A 375 5.98 6.85 -24.25
N LEU A 376 5.79 7.93 -25.01
CA LEU A 376 4.65 8.84 -24.96
C LEU A 376 3.54 8.48 -25.96
N ASN A 377 3.80 7.65 -26.97
CA ASN A 377 2.77 7.19 -27.92
C ASN A 377 1.55 6.46 -27.28
N GLY A 378 1.60 6.14 -25.98
CA GLY A 378 0.45 5.64 -25.20
C GLY A 378 -0.25 6.69 -24.33
N ILE A 379 0.06 7.98 -24.50
CA ILE A 379 -0.42 9.11 -23.70
C ILE A 379 -1.00 10.17 -24.65
N CYS A 380 -2.28 10.49 -24.49
CA CYS A 380 -3.03 11.34 -25.44
C CYS A 380 -2.97 12.84 -25.07
N MET A 381 -1.76 13.38 -24.86
CA MET A 381 -1.52 14.80 -24.53
C MET A 381 -0.08 15.20 -24.89
N SER A 382 0.21 16.50 -25.03
CA SER A 382 1.59 16.93 -25.30
C SER A 382 2.50 16.72 -24.09
N LEU A 383 3.82 16.78 -24.29
CA LEU A 383 4.74 16.70 -23.15
C LEU A 383 4.56 17.85 -22.18
N SER A 384 4.34 19.08 -22.67
CA SER A 384 4.15 20.25 -21.81
C SER A 384 2.94 20.04 -20.90
N ASP A 385 1.84 19.55 -21.47
CA ASP A 385 0.62 19.23 -20.73
C ASP A 385 0.85 18.07 -19.75
N TYR A 386 1.60 17.03 -20.14
CA TYR A 386 1.93 15.92 -19.25
C TYR A 386 2.80 16.36 -18.07
N ILE A 387 3.75 17.28 -18.27
CA ILE A 387 4.59 17.82 -17.19
C ILE A 387 3.71 18.62 -16.21
N VAL A 388 2.89 19.53 -16.72
CA VAL A 388 2.08 20.45 -15.89
C VAL A 388 0.93 19.73 -15.18
N ASN A 389 0.28 18.76 -15.83
CA ASN A 389 -0.96 18.15 -15.32
C ASN A 389 -0.75 16.79 -14.61
N GLU A 390 0.23 15.98 -15.04
CA GLU A 390 0.43 14.60 -14.54
C GLU A 390 1.73 14.44 -13.74
N PHE A 391 2.85 15.00 -14.20
CA PHE A 391 4.12 15.04 -13.45
C PHE A 391 4.09 16.17 -12.40
N THR A 392 3.14 16.05 -11.47
CA THR A 392 2.82 16.93 -10.34
C THR A 392 3.91 16.94 -9.25
N TYR A 393 5.17 17.17 -9.65
CA TYR A 393 6.35 17.05 -8.79
C TYR A 393 6.33 18.02 -7.61
N GLU A 394 5.89 19.27 -7.80
CA GLU A 394 5.71 20.24 -6.70
C GLU A 394 4.73 19.73 -5.63
N GLN A 395 3.62 19.11 -6.05
CA GLN A 395 2.61 18.60 -5.13
C GLN A 395 3.12 17.34 -4.42
N ALA A 396 3.82 16.45 -5.12
CA ALA A 396 4.50 15.31 -4.49
C ALA A 396 5.58 15.76 -3.49
N ARG A 397 6.38 16.77 -3.83
CA ARG A 397 7.40 17.37 -2.96
C ARG A 397 6.76 17.93 -1.68
N LYS A 398 5.60 18.62 -1.79
CA LYS A 398 4.80 19.04 -0.63
C LYS A 398 4.27 17.86 0.19
N VAL A 399 3.83 16.77 -0.43
CA VAL A 399 3.38 15.57 0.31
C VAL A 399 4.51 14.95 1.14
N PHE A 400 5.74 14.93 0.61
CA PHE A 400 6.93 14.47 1.36
C PHE A 400 7.31 15.44 2.49
N PHE A 401 7.44 16.74 2.22
CA PHE A 401 7.83 17.74 3.24
C PHE A 401 6.78 17.97 4.34
N ASN A 402 5.48 17.81 4.05
CA ASN A 402 4.40 17.88 5.05
C ASN A 402 4.35 16.62 5.95
N SER A 403 5.52 16.20 6.43
CA SER A 403 5.77 15.08 7.34
C SER A 403 6.79 15.45 8.43
N TYR A 404 7.15 16.75 8.50
CA TYR A 404 8.00 17.43 9.46
C TYR A 404 7.32 18.74 9.91
#